data_AF-A0A938T1M6-F1
#
_entry.id   AF-A0A938T1M6-F1
#
_cell.length_a   1.000
_cell.length_b   1.000
_cell.length_c   1.000
_cell.angle_alpha   90.00
_cell.angle_beta   90.00
_cell.angle_gamma   90.00
#
_symmetry.space_group_name_H-M   'P 1'
#
loop_
_entity.id
_entity.type
_entity.pdbx_description
1 polymer ?
#
loop_
_entity_poly.entity_id
_entity_poly.type
_entity_poly.pdbx_seq_one_letter_code
_entity_poly.pdbx_strand_id
1 'polypeptide(L)'
;MWVLIVSLLILWLDQLTKIWVREAFVYGGDSHVVIPGFFNLVYVRNEGAAWGMFGGQLPILIILSLVILIVLATRHRTLLNPTWDHRLALGLMVGGICGNLIDRVRVGWVTDFLDFHIGNHHFPSP
;
A
#
# COMPACT_ATOMS: atom_id res chain seq x y z
N MET A 1 3.03 -0.91 22.32
CA MET A 1 4.27 -1.60 21.91
C MET A 1 4.04 -2.49 20.70
N TRP A 2 3.23 -3.56 20.79
CA TRP A 2 2.96 -4.48 19.67
C TRP A 2 2.50 -3.82 18.37
N VAL A 3 1.54 -2.89 18.43
CA VAL A 3 1.06 -2.15 17.25
C VAL A 3 2.22 -1.44 16.54
N LEU A 4 3.07 -0.73 17.29
CA LEU A 4 4.22 -0.01 16.73
C LEU A 4 5.23 -0.97 16.09
N ILE A 5 5.51 -2.11 16.72
CA ILE A 5 6.43 -3.12 16.17
C ILE A 5 5.90 -3.63 14.83
N VAL A 6 4.63 -4.03 14.78
CA VAL A 6 4.00 -4.51 13.54
C VAL A 6 3.99 -3.40 12.49
N SER A 7 3.59 -2.17 12.83
CA SER A 7 3.57 -1.06 11.88
C SER A 7 4.95 -0.74 11.32
N LEU A 8 5.98 -0.71 12.15
CA LEU A 8 7.35 -0.45 11.72
C LEU A 8 7.89 -1.58 10.84
N LEU A 9 7.60 -2.84 11.18
CA LEU A 9 7.97 -3.99 10.37
C LEU A 9 7.31 -3.95 8.99
N ILE A 10 6.00 -3.73 8.93
CA ILE A 10 5.24 -3.63 7.68
C ILE A 10 5.74 -2.45 6.85
N LEU A 11 5.93 -1.29 7.47
CA LEU A 11 6.46 -0.12 6.78
C LEU A 11 7.84 -0.38 6.19
N TRP A 12 8.72 -1.03 6.95
CA TRP A 12 10.07 -1.36 6.49
C TRP A 12 10.04 -2.34 5.31
N LEU A 13 9.22 -3.40 5.38
CA LEU A 13 9.05 -4.36 4.29
C LEU A 13 8.41 -3.73 3.05
N ASP A 14 7.38 -2.91 3.21
CA ASP A 14 6.73 -2.17 2.12
C ASP A 14 7.74 -1.30 1.37
N GLN A 15 8.49 -0.47 2.10
CA GLN A 15 9.45 0.44 1.47
C GLN A 15 10.62 -0.33 0.83
N LEU A 16 11.10 -1.41 1.46
CA LEU A 16 12.17 -2.24 0.91
C LEU A 16 11.74 -2.88 -0.42
N THR A 17 10.56 -3.51 -0.46
CA THR A 17 10.04 -4.16 -1.67
C THR A 17 9.77 -3.16 -2.78
N LYS A 18 9.22 -1.98 -2.47
CA LYS A 18 8.99 -0.91 -3.46
C LYS A 18 10.28 -0.32 -4.02
N ILE A 19 11.31 -0.15 -3.19
CA ILE A 19 12.65 0.26 -3.67
C ILE A 19 13.18 -0.80 -4.64
N TRP A 20 13.15 -2.07 -4.22
CA TRP A 20 13.59 -3.17 -5.07
C TRP A 20 12.88 -3.21 -6.42
N VAL A 21 11.55 -3.06 -6.46
CA VAL A 21 10.80 -3.02 -7.74
C VAL A 21 11.23 -1.86 -8.62
N ARG A 22 11.38 -0.65 -8.05
CA ARG A 22 11.80 0.54 -8.81
C ARG A 22 13.19 0.42 -9.42
N GLU A 23 14.07 -0.39 -8.82
CA GLU A 23 15.42 -0.65 -9.31
C GLU A 23 15.48 -1.84 -10.27
N ALA A 24 14.66 -2.87 -10.05
CA ALA A 24 14.71 -4.11 -10.81
C ALA A 24 13.84 -4.10 -12.08
N PHE A 25 12.80 -3.25 -12.15
CA PHE A 25 11.84 -3.24 -13.25
C PHE A 25 11.83 -1.89 -13.99
N VAL A 26 11.57 -1.95 -15.29
CA VAL A 26 11.31 -0.77 -16.12
C VAL A 26 9.84 -0.38 -16.00
N TYR A 27 9.55 0.89 -15.74
CA TYR A 27 8.18 1.39 -15.69
C TYR A 27 7.47 1.20 -17.04
N GLY A 28 6.30 0.56 -17.03
CA GLY A 28 5.56 0.20 -18.25
C GLY A 28 6.25 -0.87 -19.11
N GLY A 29 7.28 -1.54 -18.57
CA GLY A 29 7.94 -2.67 -19.21
C GLY A 29 7.17 -3.98 -19.03
N ASP A 30 7.82 -5.08 -19.45
CA ASP A 30 7.25 -6.42 -19.37
C ASP A 30 7.01 -6.87 -17.92
N SER A 31 6.00 -7.71 -17.75
CA SER A 31 5.72 -8.36 -16.47
C SER A 31 6.64 -9.56 -16.23
N HIS A 32 6.97 -9.82 -14.98
CA HIS A 32 7.67 -11.04 -14.57
C HIS A 32 6.65 -12.06 -14.06
N VAL A 33 6.45 -13.14 -14.82
CA VAL A 33 5.49 -14.19 -14.48
C VAL A 33 5.99 -15.00 -13.28
N VAL A 34 5.25 -14.98 -12.18
CA VAL A 34 5.57 -15.78 -10.98
C VAL A 34 4.74 -17.06 -10.95
N ILE A 35 3.43 -16.96 -11.23
CA ILE A 35 2.51 -18.09 -11.36
C ILE A 35 1.81 -17.96 -12.72
N PRO A 36 2.12 -18.84 -13.69
CA PRO A 36 1.52 -18.77 -15.02
C PRO A 36 0.00 -18.75 -14.98
N GLY A 37 -0.60 -17.73 -15.61
CA GLY A 37 -2.05 -17.58 -15.70
C GLY A 37 -2.73 -17.05 -14.43
N PHE A 38 -1.97 -16.61 -13.42
CA PHE A 38 -2.52 -16.10 -12.17
C PHE A 38 -1.82 -14.89 -11.57
N PHE A 39 -0.47 -14.89 -11.48
CA PHE A 39 0.25 -13.88 -10.71
C PHE A 39 1.55 -13.45 -11.40
N ASN A 40 1.69 -12.13 -11.58
CA ASN A 40 2.87 -11.49 -12.14
C ASN A 40 3.38 -10.39 -11.19
N LEU A 41 4.67 -10.10 -11.31
CA LEU A 41 5.26 -8.86 -10.82
C LEU A 41 5.34 -7.84 -11.94
N VAL A 42 4.91 -6.62 -11.65
CA VAL A 42 4.90 -5.49 -12.58
C VAL A 42 5.46 -4.26 -11.90
N TYR A 43 5.68 -3.18 -12.65
CA TYR A 43 5.95 -1.87 -12.07
C TYR A 43 4.93 -0.85 -12.56
N VAL A 44 3.98 -0.52 -11.68
CA VAL A 44 2.91 0.46 -11.90
C VAL A 44 3.09 1.66 -10.97
N ARG A 45 2.86 2.86 -11.50
CA ARG A 45 2.84 4.12 -10.76
C ARG A 45 1.38 4.51 -10.52
N ASN A 46 0.89 4.33 -9.30
CA ASN A 46 -0.48 4.64 -8.95
C ASN A 46 -0.59 6.06 -8.37
N GLU A 47 -1.12 6.98 -9.18
CA GLU A 47 -1.39 8.37 -8.78
C GLU A 47 -2.74 8.53 -8.04
N GLY A 48 -3.52 7.45 -7.94
CA GLY A 48 -4.82 7.41 -7.28
C GLY A 48 -4.84 6.56 -6.00
N ALA A 49 -6.03 6.09 -5.68
CA ALA A 49 -6.31 5.07 -4.67
C ALA A 49 -6.65 3.73 -5.35
N ALA A 50 -7.48 2.90 -4.71
CA ALA A 50 -7.98 1.67 -5.32
C ALA A 50 -8.77 1.96 -6.61
N TRP A 51 -8.63 1.10 -7.62
CA TRP A 51 -9.31 1.21 -8.92
C TRP A 51 -9.16 2.57 -9.61
N GLY A 52 -8.04 3.28 -9.38
CA GLY A 52 -7.79 4.60 -9.97
C GLY A 52 -8.63 5.74 -9.38
N MET A 53 -9.41 5.50 -8.31
CA MET A 53 -10.21 6.54 -7.65
C MET A 53 -9.31 7.70 -7.20
N PHE A 54 -9.81 8.93 -7.37
CA PHE A 54 -9.06 10.16 -7.03
C PHE A 54 -7.70 10.29 -7.74
N GLY A 55 -7.52 9.66 -8.91
CA GLY A 55 -6.33 9.84 -9.74
C GLY A 55 -6.00 11.31 -9.99
N GLY A 56 -4.74 11.68 -9.82
CA GLY A 56 -4.27 13.07 -9.95
C GLY A 56 -4.60 13.98 -8.77
N GLN A 57 -5.37 13.51 -7.77
CA GLN A 57 -5.73 14.29 -6.57
C GLN A 57 -4.80 13.99 -5.39
N LEU A 58 -3.49 14.07 -5.65
CA LEU A 58 -2.45 13.76 -4.66
C LEU A 58 -2.66 14.48 -3.30
N PRO A 59 -2.98 15.79 -3.23
CA PRO A 59 -3.19 16.47 -1.95
C PRO A 59 -4.34 15.87 -1.13
N ILE A 60 -5.44 15.47 -1.80
CA ILE A 60 -6.60 14.87 -1.14
C ILE A 60 -6.24 13.53 -0.52
N LEU A 61 -5.49 12.70 -1.25
CA LEU A 61 -5.04 11.39 -0.76
C LEU A 61 -4.05 11.50 0.41
N ILE A 62 -3.17 12.51 0.39
CA ILE A 62 -2.26 12.81 1.50
C ILE A 62 -3.06 13.23 2.74
N ILE A 63 -3.98 14.19 2.60
CA ILE A 63 -4.82 14.67 3.70
C ILE A 63 -5.66 13.52 4.28
N LEU A 64 -6.29 12.71 3.42
CA LEU A 64 -7.08 11.56 3.84
C LEU A 64 -6.24 10.57 4.66
N SER A 65 -5.02 10.26 4.20
CA SER A 65 -4.10 9.36 4.91
C SER A 65 -3.74 9.91 6.29
N LEU A 66 -3.44 11.21 6.40
CA LEU A 66 -3.15 11.87 7.67
C LEU A 66 -4.35 11.85 8.62
N VAL A 67 -5.55 12.14 8.13
CA VAL A 67 -6.79 12.10 8.92
C VAL A 67 -7.02 10.70 9.46
N ILE A 68 -6.89 9.66 8.63
CA ILE A 68 -7.07 8.27 9.08
C ILE A 68 -6.03 7.91 10.15
N LEU A 69 -4.75 8.28 9.96
CA LEU A 69 -3.71 8.04 10.96
C LEU A 69 -4.01 8.72 12.31
N ILE A 70 -4.49 9.97 12.29
CA ILE A 70 -4.87 10.70 13.50
C ILE A 70 -6.07 10.03 14.20
N VAL A 71 -7.08 9.61 13.44
CA VAL A 71 -8.24 8.90 13.96
C VAL A 71 -7.81 7.58 14.60
N LEU A 72 -6.97 6.79 13.92
CA LEU A 72 -6.45 5.54 14.47
C LEU A 72 -5.60 5.79 15.73
N ALA A 73 -4.72 6.79 15.74
CA ALA A 73 -3.90 7.10 16.90
C ALA A 73 -4.75 7.49 18.13
N THR A 74 -5.76 8.34 17.96
CA THR A 74 -6.54 8.91 19.06
C THR A 74 -7.74 8.05 19.49
N ARG A 75 -8.36 7.33 18.54
CA ARG A 75 -9.60 6.58 18.75
C ARG A 75 -9.43 5.07 18.72
N HIS A 76 -8.21 4.53 18.60
CA HIS A 76 -8.01 3.07 18.58
C HIS A 76 -8.69 2.35 19.76
N ARG A 77 -8.63 2.89 20.98
CA ARG A 77 -9.21 2.24 22.17
C ARG A 77 -10.73 2.15 22.14
N THR A 78 -11.38 3.08 21.45
CA THR A 78 -12.84 3.13 21.33
C THR A 78 -13.34 2.41 20.07
N LEU A 79 -12.52 2.36 19.02
CA LEU A 79 -12.86 1.72 17.74
C LEU A 79 -12.54 0.22 17.73
N LEU A 80 -11.56 -0.21 18.53
CA LEU A 80 -11.01 -1.55 18.49
C LEU A 80 -10.87 -2.10 19.91
N ASN A 81 -11.42 -3.31 20.13
CA ASN A 81 -11.15 -4.03 21.37
C ASN A 81 -9.65 -4.35 21.47
N PRO A 82 -9.04 -4.34 22.66
CA PRO A 82 -7.60 -4.47 22.80
C PRO A 82 -7.09 -5.92 22.68
N THR A 83 -7.81 -6.80 21.98
CA THR A 83 -7.39 -8.18 21.74
C THR A 83 -6.18 -8.23 20.79
N TRP A 84 -5.49 -9.37 20.75
CA TRP A 84 -4.23 -9.50 20.02
C TRP A 84 -4.41 -9.29 18.50
N ASP A 85 -5.51 -9.81 17.96
CA ASP A 85 -5.93 -9.74 16.56
C ASP A 85 -6.23 -8.30 16.14
N HIS A 86 -6.90 -7.52 16.99
CA HIS A 86 -7.16 -6.11 16.73
C HIS A 86 -5.87 -5.28 16.75
N ARG A 87 -4.92 -5.58 17.64
CA ARG A 87 -3.60 -4.92 17.65
C ARG A 87 -2.79 -5.26 16.40
N LEU A 88 -2.88 -6.50 15.93
CA LEU A 88 -2.25 -6.93 14.69
C LEU A 88 -2.87 -6.16 13.50
N ALA A 89 -4.20 -6.18 13.37
CA ALA A 89 -4.91 -5.46 12.31
C ALA A 89 -4.58 -3.97 12.30
N LEU A 90 -4.61 -3.31 13.47
CA LEU A 90 -4.21 -1.90 13.60
C LEU A 90 -2.76 -1.66 13.18
N GLY A 91 -1.86 -2.56 13.57
CA GLY A 91 -0.45 -2.53 13.19
C GLY A 91 -0.26 -2.56 11.67
N LEU A 92 -0.92 -3.53 11.01
CA LEU A 92 -0.93 -3.69 9.55
C LEU A 92 -1.49 -2.46 8.84
N MET A 93 -2.64 -1.94 9.29
CA MET A 93 -3.27 -0.75 8.72
C MET A 93 -2.38 0.48 8.81
N VAL A 94 -1.84 0.78 10.00
CA VAL A 94 -0.99 1.94 10.21
C VAL A 94 0.30 1.82 9.39
N GLY A 95 0.92 0.64 9.35
CA GLY A 95 2.12 0.40 8.54
C GLY A 95 1.86 0.64 7.05
N GLY A 96 0.78 0.08 6.50
CA GLY A 96 0.41 0.25 5.10
C GLY A 96 0.02 1.67 4.72
N ILE A 97 -0.76 2.37 5.57
CA ILE A 97 -1.12 3.78 5.33
C ILE A 97 0.13 4.65 5.32
N CYS A 98 1.03 4.46 6.29
CA CYS A 98 2.30 5.19 6.34
C CYS A 98 3.18 4.93 5.11
N GLY A 99 3.30 3.68 4.65
CA GLY A 99 4.09 3.33 3.46
C GLY A 99 3.57 4.04 2.20
N ASN A 100 2.26 3.99 1.97
CA ASN A 100 1.64 4.67 0.84
C ASN A 100 1.65 6.20 0.96
N LEU A 101 1.60 6.75 2.18
CA LEU A 101 1.76 8.18 2.41
C LEU A 101 3.19 8.65 2.10
N ILE A 102 4.21 7.87 2.52
CA ILE A 102 5.62 8.17 2.26
C ILE A 102 5.89 8.23 0.76
N ASP A 103 5.40 7.25 0.01
CA ASP A 103 5.49 7.22 -1.45
C ASP A 103 4.88 8.49 -2.07
N ARG A 104 3.64 8.83 -1.70
CA ARG A 104 2.93 10.01 -2.19
C ARG A 104 3.69 11.32 -1.91
N VAL A 105 4.30 11.45 -0.75
CA VAL A 105 5.05 12.66 -0.37
C VAL A 105 6.42 12.72 -1.05
N ARG A 106 7.11 11.58 -1.19
CA ARG A 106 8.50 11.54 -1.68
C ARG A 106 8.61 11.49 -3.20
N VAL A 107 7.81 10.65 -3.83
CA VAL A 107 7.90 10.39 -5.28
C VAL A 107 6.65 10.84 -6.03
N GLY A 108 5.53 11.08 -5.35
CA GLY A 108 4.30 11.62 -5.97
C GLY A 108 3.29 10.58 -6.45
N TRP A 109 3.60 9.29 -6.33
CA TRP A 109 2.73 8.16 -6.66
C TRP A 109 3.03 6.98 -5.72
N VAL A 110 2.11 6.03 -5.60
CA VAL A 110 2.35 4.74 -4.92
C VAL A 110 2.95 3.75 -5.92
N THR A 111 3.99 3.03 -5.51
CA THR A 111 4.56 1.95 -6.33
C THR A 111 3.76 0.67 -6.12
N ASP A 112 2.98 0.28 -7.13
CA ASP A 112 2.21 -0.97 -7.15
C ASP A 112 2.91 -2.01 -8.04
N PHE A 113 2.91 -3.27 -7.62
CA PHE A 113 3.73 -4.30 -8.27
C PHE A 113 3.16 -5.72 -8.23
N LEU A 114 2.04 -5.93 -7.55
CA LEU A 114 1.37 -7.22 -7.49
C LEU A 114 0.23 -7.21 -8.52
N ASP A 115 0.37 -7.99 -9.58
CA ASP A 115 -0.65 -8.15 -10.62
C ASP A 115 -1.25 -9.56 -10.53
N PHE A 116 -2.52 -9.63 -10.13
CA PHE A 116 -3.28 -10.87 -10.10
C PHE A 116 -4.27 -10.90 -11.25
N HIS A 117 -4.34 -11.99 -11.99
CA HIS A 117 -5.19 -12.07 -13.18
C HIS A 117 -5.78 -13.45 -13.42
N ILE A 118 -6.90 -13.51 -14.13
CA ILE A 118 -7.48 -14.74 -14.68
C ILE A 118 -7.90 -14.45 -16.11
N GLY A 119 -7.24 -15.10 -17.08
CA GLY A 119 -7.37 -14.72 -18.49
C GLY A 119 -6.93 -13.28 -18.71
N ASN A 120 -7.79 -12.47 -19.33
CA ASN A 120 -7.55 -11.04 -19.60
C ASN A 120 -8.04 -10.11 -18.48
N HIS A 121 -8.58 -10.64 -17.38
CA HIS A 121 -9.06 -9.83 -16.27
C HIS A 121 -7.95 -9.70 -15.22
N HIS A 122 -7.53 -8.47 -14.94
CA HIS A 122 -6.50 -8.12 -13.97
C HIS A 122 -7.12 -7.45 -12.75
N PHE A 123 -6.53 -7.65 -11.57
CA PHE A 123 -6.92 -6.99 -10.33
C PHE A 123 -5.74 -6.20 -9.76
N PRO A 124 -5.94 -4.92 -9.39
CA PRO A 124 -7.18 -4.13 -9.52
C PRO A 124 -7.34 -3.51 -10.93
N SER A 125 -8.45 -3.80 -11.63
CA SER A 125 -8.80 -3.11 -12.89
C SER A 125 -9.73 -1.92 -12.61
N PRO A 126 -9.38 -0.67 -12.98
CA PRO A 126 -10.35 0.42 -13.08
C PRO A 126 -11.53 0.09 -14.01
#